data_AF-A0A952Q7G6-F1
#
_entry.id   AF-A0A952Q7G6-F1
#
_cell.length_a   1.000
_cell.length_b   1.000
_cell.length_c   1.000
_cell.angle_alpha   90.00
_cell.angle_beta   90.00
_cell.angle_gamma   90.00
#
_symmetry.space_group_name_H-M   'P 1'
#
loop_
_entity.id
_entity.type
_entity.pdbx_description
1 polymer ?
#
loop_
_entity_poly.entity_id
_entity_poly.type
_entity_poly.pdbx_seq_one_letter_code
_entity_poly.pdbx_strand_id
1 'polypeptide(L)'
;MLITPAASEVDDLIFMSKGRTMGTVFYPTREELVEQREEILAAAGLTEPELRAKADAGLLSGGEYDALSELDVIAYLLDEAVSETV
;
A
#
# COMPACT_ATOMS: atom_id res chain seq x y z
N MET A 1 20.70 -38.04 -25.69
CA MET A 1 19.84 -36.92 -26.16
C MET A 1 18.98 -36.54 -24.96
N LEU A 2 19.38 -35.51 -24.22
CA LEU A 2 18.68 -35.06 -23.02
C LEU A 2 17.64 -34.03 -23.46
N ILE A 3 16.37 -34.40 -23.35
CA ILE A 3 15.22 -33.51 -23.57
C ILE A 3 15.04 -32.66 -22.32
N THR A 4 15.30 -31.36 -22.44
CA THR A 4 14.96 -30.35 -21.44
C THR A 4 13.49 -29.98 -21.62
N PRO A 5 12.58 -30.22 -20.66
CA PRO A 5 11.25 -29.61 -20.74
C PRO A 5 11.34 -28.12 -20.40
N ALA A 6 10.69 -27.33 -21.26
CA ALA A 6 10.61 -25.88 -21.19
C ALA A 6 9.82 -25.41 -19.95
N ALA A 7 10.30 -24.35 -19.31
CA ALA A 7 9.67 -23.69 -18.18
C ALA A 7 8.46 -22.85 -18.63
N SER A 8 7.27 -23.46 -18.73
CA SER A 8 6.06 -22.73 -19.13
C SER A 8 4.75 -23.30 -18.58
N GLU A 9 4.73 -23.76 -17.32
CA GLU A 9 3.52 -24.26 -16.66
C GLU A 9 3.48 -23.90 -15.16
N VAL A 10 3.56 -22.60 -14.85
CA VAL A 10 3.21 -22.09 -13.50
C VAL A 10 2.16 -20.99 -13.63
N ASP A 11 1.07 -21.33 -14.30
CA ASP A 11 -0.20 -20.61 -14.22
C ASP A 11 -1.25 -21.66 -13.82
N ASP A 12 -2.29 -21.27 -13.08
CA ASP A 12 -3.45 -22.11 -12.71
C ASP A 12 -3.42 -23.02 -11.45
N LEU A 13 -2.71 -22.66 -10.37
CA LEU A 13 -2.95 -23.36 -9.07
C LEU A 13 -2.83 -22.50 -7.81
N ILE A 14 -3.57 -21.40 -7.70
CA ILE A 14 -3.86 -20.80 -6.38
C ILE A 14 -5.33 -20.40 -6.31
N PHE A 15 -6.20 -21.40 -6.27
CA PHE A 15 -7.57 -21.25 -5.76
C PHE A 15 -7.76 -22.19 -4.56
N MET A 16 -8.19 -21.59 -3.44
CA MET A 16 -8.69 -22.19 -2.19
C MET A 16 -7.72 -22.50 -1.04
N SER A 17 -8.20 -22.13 0.16
CA SER A 17 -7.86 -22.67 1.49
C SER A 17 -6.81 -21.90 2.32
N LYS A 18 -7.35 -21.05 3.22
CA LYS A 18 -6.94 -20.89 4.64
C LYS A 18 -5.57 -21.50 5.00
N GLY A 19 -4.50 -20.76 4.72
CA GLY A 19 -3.15 -21.16 5.09
C GLY A 19 -2.18 -20.01 4.88
N ARG A 20 -1.65 -19.48 5.98
CA ARG A 20 -0.52 -18.55 6.10
C ARG A 20 0.40 -18.57 4.87
N THR A 21 0.18 -17.68 3.91
CA THR A 21 1.12 -17.43 2.81
C THR A 21 2.25 -16.59 3.38
N MET A 22 3.47 -17.11 3.26
CA MET A 22 4.69 -16.34 3.40
C MET A 22 4.53 -15.13 2.47
N GLY A 23 4.35 -13.94 3.04
CA GLY A 23 3.90 -12.76 2.32
C GLY A 23 4.75 -12.52 1.10
N THR A 24 4.19 -12.77 -0.09
CA THR A 24 4.76 -12.30 -1.33
C THR A 24 4.81 -10.79 -1.17
N VAL A 25 6.01 -10.25 -0.96
CA VAL A 25 6.20 -8.80 -0.86
C VAL A 25 5.95 -8.28 -2.27
N PHE A 26 4.69 -7.95 -2.54
CA PHE A 26 4.35 -7.19 -3.72
C PHE A 26 4.95 -5.81 -3.50
N TYR A 27 5.89 -5.43 -4.36
CA TYR A 27 6.38 -4.07 -4.42
C TYR A 27 5.43 -3.34 -5.37
N PRO A 28 4.44 -2.58 -4.85
CA PRO A 28 3.60 -1.77 -5.70
C PRO A 28 4.48 -0.81 -6.49
N THR A 29 4.12 -0.57 -7.74
CA THR A 29 4.76 0.46 -8.55
C THR A 29 4.41 1.84 -8.01
N ARG A 30 5.19 2.84 -8.43
CA ARG A 30 4.95 4.24 -8.05
C ARG A 30 3.54 4.70 -8.45
N GLU A 31 3.05 4.26 -9.60
CA GLU A 31 1.71 4.62 -10.11
C GLU A 31 0.61 4.04 -9.22
N GLU A 32 0.71 2.75 -8.86
CA GLU A 32 -0.24 2.08 -7.95
C GLU A 32 -0.29 2.75 -6.57
N LEU A 33 0.86 3.20 -6.05
CA LEU A 33 0.92 3.93 -4.77
C LEU A 33 0.22 5.28 -4.83
N VAL A 34 0.32 5.99 -5.97
CA VAL A 34 -0.37 7.27 -6.18
C VAL A 34 -1.88 7.04 -6.29
N GLU A 35 -2.32 6.04 -7.04
CA GLU A 35 -3.74 5.67 -7.12
C GLU A 35 -4.29 5.30 -5.74
N GLN A 36 -3.55 4.47 -4.99
CA GLN A 36 -3.96 4.06 -3.64
C GLN A 36 -4.08 5.25 -2.68
N ARG A 37 -3.18 6.24 -2.79
CA ARG A 37 -3.27 7.50 -2.04
C ARG A 37 -4.56 8.25 -2.36
N GLU A 38 -4.91 8.38 -3.63
CA GLU A 38 -6.13 9.06 -4.07
C GLU A 38 -7.38 8.32 -3.58
N GLU A 39 -7.38 6.99 -3.60
CA GLU A 39 -8.48 6.17 -3.07
C GLU A 39 -8.67 6.33 -1.57
N ILE A 40 -7.59 6.34 -0.78
CA ILE A 40 -7.66 6.54 0.68
C ILE A 40 -8.22 7.93 1.00
N LEU A 41 -7.77 8.97 0.30
CA LEU A 41 -8.28 10.33 0.48
C LEU A 41 -9.75 10.45 0.06
N ALA A 42 -10.15 9.80 -1.04
CA ALA A 42 -11.54 9.76 -1.47
C ALA A 42 -12.44 9.03 -0.45
N ALA A 43 -11.95 7.94 0.15
CA ALA A 43 -12.67 7.19 1.17
C ALA A 43 -12.79 7.97 2.49
N ALA A 44 -11.74 8.69 2.90
CA ALA A 44 -11.76 9.56 4.07
C ALA A 44 -12.64 10.81 3.87
N GLY A 45 -12.88 11.22 2.62
CA GLY A 45 -13.64 12.43 2.29
C GLY A 45 -12.94 13.72 2.73
N LEU A 46 -11.64 13.64 3.00
CA LEU A 46 -10.78 14.71 3.50
C LEU A 46 -9.49 14.72 2.70
N THR A 47 -8.85 15.88 2.64
CA THR A 47 -7.50 16.00 2.11
C THR A 47 -6.46 15.59 3.16
N GLU A 48 -5.27 15.17 2.71
CA GLU A 48 -4.14 14.84 3.59
C GLU A 48 -3.80 15.95 4.61
N PRO A 49 -3.73 17.25 4.25
CA PRO A 49 -3.50 18.31 5.23
C PRO A 49 -4.63 18.45 6.25
N GLU A 50 -5.88 18.17 5.89
CA GLU A 50 -6.99 18.17 6.84
C GLU A 50 -6.90 16.99 7.82
N LEU A 51 -6.56 15.79 7.33
CA LEU A 51 -6.30 14.62 8.18
C LEU A 51 -5.15 14.91 9.16
N ARG A 52 -4.05 15.51 8.70
CA ARG A 52 -2.94 15.91 9.58
C ARG A 52 -3.35 16.97 10.60
N ALA A 53 -4.10 18.00 10.20
CA ALA A 53 -4.60 19.01 11.13
C ALA A 53 -5.52 18.40 12.21
N LYS A 54 -6.35 17.41 11.85
CA LYS A 54 -7.16 16.65 12.82
C LYS A 54 -6.31 15.76 13.72
N ALA A 55 -5.21 15.19 13.20
CA ALA A 55 -4.25 14.41 13.97
C ALA A 55 -3.58 15.26 15.05
N ASP A 56 -3.05 16.43 14.68
CA ASP A 56 -2.46 17.40 15.60
C ASP A 56 -3.45 17.86 16.67
N ALA A 57 -4.73 18.01 16.32
CA ALA A 57 -5.79 18.37 17.25
C ALA A 57 -6.28 17.20 18.13
N GLY A 58 -5.86 15.96 17.86
CA GLY A 58 -6.37 14.76 18.54
C GLY A 58 -7.85 14.45 18.25
N LEU A 59 -8.34 14.87 17.08
CA LEU A 59 -9.75 14.77 16.66
C LEU A 59 -9.99 13.72 15.56
N LEU A 60 -9.00 12.87 15.28
CA LEU A 60 -9.18 11.76 14.35
C LEU A 60 -10.18 10.74 14.90
N SER A 61 -11.15 10.38 14.08
CA SER A 61 -11.91 9.15 14.28
C SER A 61 -11.07 7.93 13.88
N GLY A 62 -11.49 6.73 14.30
CA GLY A 62 -10.74 5.50 14.03
C GLY A 62 -10.43 5.28 12.54
N GLY A 63 -11.43 5.47 11.66
CA GLY A 63 -11.22 5.32 10.22
C GLY A 63 -10.31 6.39 9.60
N GLU A 64 -10.30 7.60 10.16
CA GLU A 64 -9.39 8.66 9.72
C GLU A 64 -7.96 8.42 10.21
N TYR A 65 -7.81 7.80 11.38
CA TYR A 65 -6.52 7.36 11.89
C TYR A 65 -5.94 6.23 11.03
N ASP A 66 -6.77 5.26 10.64
CA ASP A 66 -6.37 4.18 9.74
C ASP A 66 -5.94 4.76 8.38
N ALA A 67 -6.75 5.65 7.79
CA ALA A 67 -6.43 6.33 6.54
C ALA A 67 -5.10 7.11 6.63
N LEU A 68 -4.88 7.88 7.69
CA LEU A 68 -3.62 8.62 7.87
C LEU A 68 -2.42 7.68 8.01
N SER A 69 -2.58 6.57 8.73
CA SER A 69 -1.52 5.56 8.89
C SER A 69 -1.16 4.91 7.56
N GLU A 70 -2.15 4.61 6.71
CA GLU A 70 -1.92 4.07 5.37
C GLU A 70 -1.23 5.08 4.46
N LEU A 71 -1.62 6.36 4.53
CA LEU A 71 -0.97 7.45 3.81
C LEU A 71 0.51 7.62 4.20
N ASP A 72 0.85 7.48 5.48
CA ASP A 72 2.25 7.55 5.94
C ASP A 72 3.08 6.37 5.42
N VAL A 73 2.50 5.17 5.33
CA VAL A 73 3.16 4.01 4.69
C VAL A 73 3.40 4.27 3.21
N ILE A 74 2.42 4.81 2.49
CA ILE A 74 2.55 5.15 1.07
C ILE A 74 3.63 6.22 0.87
N ALA A 75 3.63 7.27 1.70
CA ALA A 75 4.65 8.33 1.64
C ALA A 75 6.08 7.77 1.87
N TYR A 76 6.22 6.81 2.80
CA TYR A 76 7.47 6.10 3.02
C TYR A 76 7.89 5.28 1.79
N LEU A 77 6.96 4.53 1.17
CA LEU A 77 7.24 3.73 -0.02
C LEU A 77 7.57 4.58 -1.26
N LEU A 78 7.03 5.79 -1.33
CA LEU A 78 7.31 6.75 -2.40
C LEU A 78 8.62 7.53 -2.18
N ASP A 79 9.33 7.29 -1.08
CA ASP A 79 10.48 8.11 -0.65
C ASP A 79 10.10 9.60 -0.47
N GLU A 80 8.82 9.88 -0.27
CA GLU A 80 8.29 11.20 0.06
C GLU A 80 8.36 11.48 1.57
N ALA A 81 8.85 10.50 2.34
CA ALA A 81 9.16 10.64 3.76
C ALA A 81 10.21 11.72 3.93
N VAL A 82 9.73 12.94 4.16
CA VAL A 82 10.42 14.13 4.65
C VAL A 82 11.88 14.11 4.24
N SER A 83 12.16 14.70 3.07
CA SER A 83 13.50 15.20 2.79
C SER A 83 13.95 16.01 4.01
N GLU A 84 14.75 15.37 4.87
CA GLU A 84 15.55 16.04 5.89
C GLU A 84 16.38 17.04 5.10
N THR A 85 15.89 18.28 5.06
CA THR A 85 16.63 19.39 4.52
C THR A 85 17.77 19.62 5.51
N VAL A 86 18.92 19.05 5.15
CA VAL A 86 20.23 19.27 5.79
C VAL A 86 20.53 20.75 5.86
#